data_AF-A0A2N2HCD2-F1
#
_entry.id   AF-A0A2N2HCD2-F1
#
_cell.length_a   1.000
_cell.length_b   1.000
_cell.length_c   1.000
_cell.angle_alpha   90.00
_cell.angle_beta   90.00
_cell.angle_gamma   90.00
#
_symmetry.space_group_name_H-M   'P 1'
#
loop_
_entity.id
_entity.type
_entity.pdbx_description
1 polymer ?
#
loop_
_entity_poly.entity_id
_entity_poly.type
_entity_poly.pdbx_seq_one_letter_code
_entity_poly.pdbx_strand_id
1 'polypeptide(L)'
;MMPKIEFVGRGFSFFQFVHDYSMEEASGRTVTRTLHRLCTLMRKMDAQSVVIETLDRTDPEIKEECSAIFTCLGQEVPVKAFRFTFLAEKITLLDELAKGDSHLFLASAILINFENAKDKVWRTYIYQAIVAKPGFLVSDNKGQKAKIPLLNNYIHVYRTFPCEIRIEDQPPITFKIVGTFFCQQNTTTSVCAHAALCMTVNNMGREDIGMITPERINKIIKVDHQKIRFGPDKPGLDEKELKTVLEALGLTYTWMDFFEDPNIEYDEFIYRYVEGGCPVLLVFSAETSLHVVPVIGHTMNSDIWRPEAETVYTTNINTRLNYKSAASWTDHFIIHDDNFGMYYCLPVDALKRVTLPKHDPTFRAKLAVVISPPELITSAWEAEWASVIVTKHFLEEAQKHGALDEWSKRIIQTDPVYRPRPTVVRTLLARKNDYLKSLDESDFESNVFSKADKRHIAENLPDLFWLSELTLPDLYTGNRSKIIDFFYGCNHPPLKRDFNEIFHRWIQIRFPCALLRKDLSVKPLSVSSHYPLFKLENTGDTFDW
;
A
#
# COMPACT_ATOMS: atom_id res chain seq x y z
N MET A 1 -22.62 22.36 19.10
CA MET A 1 -23.73 21.42 18.82
C MET A 1 -23.39 20.04 19.37
N MET A 2 -24.33 19.36 20.04
CA MET A 2 -24.13 17.99 20.52
C MET A 2 -24.10 16.98 19.34
N PRO A 3 -23.12 16.07 19.27
CA PRO A 3 -23.11 15.01 18.26
C PRO A 3 -24.33 14.09 18.37
N LYS A 4 -24.85 13.64 17.23
CA LYS A 4 -25.94 12.66 17.16
C LYS A 4 -25.34 11.25 17.13
N ILE A 5 -25.89 10.32 17.92
CA ILE A 5 -25.53 8.89 17.84
C ILE A 5 -26.65 8.16 17.11
N GLU A 6 -26.31 7.34 16.13
CA GLU A 6 -27.23 6.42 15.46
C GLU A 6 -26.73 4.98 15.51
N PHE A 7 -27.66 4.04 15.69
CA PHE A 7 -27.38 2.62 15.61
C PHE A 7 -27.39 2.16 14.14
N VAL A 8 -26.26 1.64 13.66
CA VAL A 8 -26.06 1.26 12.25
C VAL A 8 -25.79 -0.24 12.05
N GLY A 9 -26.09 -1.05 13.06
CA GLY A 9 -25.93 -2.50 13.00
C GLY A 9 -26.93 -3.22 12.07
N ARG A 10 -27.16 -4.51 12.33
CA ARG A 10 -27.99 -5.37 11.48
C ARG A 10 -29.40 -4.76 11.28
N GLY A 11 -29.81 -4.68 10.01
CA GLY A 11 -31.11 -4.12 9.60
C GLY A 11 -31.09 -2.64 9.24
N PHE A 12 -29.98 -1.93 9.51
CA PHE A 12 -29.83 -0.53 9.12
C PHE A 12 -29.60 -0.37 7.62
N SER A 13 -30.33 0.57 7.00
CA SER A 13 -30.19 0.90 5.58
C SER A 13 -29.16 1.99 5.37
N PHE A 14 -27.93 1.60 5.02
CA PHE A 14 -26.92 2.56 4.59
C PHE A 14 -27.32 3.35 3.33
N PHE A 15 -28.23 2.83 2.49
CA PHE A 15 -28.75 3.62 1.37
C PHE A 15 -29.55 4.83 1.85
N GLN A 16 -30.39 4.65 2.88
CA GLN A 16 -31.13 5.76 3.48
C GLN A 16 -30.17 6.75 4.17
N PHE A 17 -29.18 6.23 4.89
CA PHE A 17 -28.14 7.08 5.50
C PHE A 17 -27.41 7.94 4.46
N VAL A 18 -27.00 7.36 3.34
CA VAL A 18 -26.39 8.12 2.24
C VAL A 18 -27.35 9.17 1.70
N HIS A 19 -28.62 8.80 1.45
CA HIS A 19 -29.64 9.74 1.00
C HIS A 19 -29.84 10.90 1.99
N ASP A 20 -29.79 10.66 3.30
CA ASP A 20 -30.05 11.69 4.31
C ASP A 20 -28.92 12.71 4.44
N TYR A 21 -27.67 12.29 4.16
CA TYR A 21 -26.48 13.13 4.36
C TYR A 21 -25.80 13.58 3.05
N SER A 22 -26.05 12.93 1.92
CA SER A 22 -25.66 13.39 0.59
C SER A 22 -26.78 14.22 -0.03
N MET A 23 -26.59 15.53 -0.02
CA MET A 23 -27.53 16.46 -0.63
C MET A 23 -27.60 16.29 -2.16
N GLU A 24 -26.51 15.83 -2.80
CA GLU A 24 -26.47 15.52 -4.24
C GLU A 24 -27.33 14.28 -4.57
N GLU A 25 -27.19 13.19 -3.81
CA GLU A 25 -27.97 11.97 -4.03
C GLU A 25 -29.45 12.14 -3.66
N ALA A 26 -29.74 12.88 -2.58
CA ALA A 26 -31.10 13.27 -2.20
C ALA A 26 -31.84 14.03 -3.32
N SER A 27 -31.10 14.77 -4.14
CA SER A 27 -31.67 15.49 -5.30
C SER A 27 -31.95 14.60 -6.51
N GLY A 28 -31.59 13.31 -6.46
CA GLY A 28 -31.79 12.33 -7.53
C GLY A 28 -30.86 12.50 -8.74
N ARG A 29 -29.79 13.29 -8.61
CA ARG A 29 -28.91 13.64 -9.75
C ARG A 29 -27.82 12.62 -10.01
N THR A 30 -27.09 12.22 -8.97
CA THR A 30 -25.95 11.30 -9.08
C THR A 30 -25.92 10.36 -7.88
N VAL A 31 -25.25 9.22 -8.04
CA VAL A 31 -25.01 8.27 -6.96
C VAL A 31 -23.63 8.54 -6.38
N THR A 32 -23.55 8.76 -5.07
CA THR A 32 -22.30 9.02 -4.35
C THR A 32 -21.54 7.72 -4.06
N ARG A 33 -20.97 7.12 -5.12
CA ARG A 33 -20.33 5.79 -5.09
C ARG A 33 -19.28 5.64 -3.97
N THR A 34 -18.48 6.67 -3.74
CA THR A 34 -17.45 6.71 -2.68
C THR A 34 -18.05 6.59 -1.28
N LEU A 35 -19.15 7.29 -1.01
CA LEU A 35 -19.85 7.24 0.27
C LEU A 35 -20.59 5.91 0.47
N HIS A 36 -21.19 5.38 -0.59
CA HIS A 36 -21.71 4.00 -0.60
C HIS A 36 -20.61 2.96 -0.32
N ARG A 37 -19.41 3.15 -0.86
CA ARG A 37 -18.26 2.28 -0.58
C ARG A 37 -17.83 2.36 0.88
N LEU A 38 -17.71 3.56 1.44
CA LEU A 38 -17.41 3.75 2.87
C LEU A 38 -18.43 2.97 3.72
N CYS A 39 -19.73 3.19 3.48
CA CYS A 39 -20.79 2.49 4.20
C CYS A 39 -20.76 0.96 4.00
N THR A 40 -20.42 0.49 2.80
CA THR A 40 -20.24 -0.94 2.51
C THR A 40 -19.10 -1.54 3.31
N LEU A 41 -17.97 -0.82 3.44
CA LEU A 41 -16.86 -1.26 4.28
C LEU A 41 -17.25 -1.28 5.76
N MET A 42 -17.95 -0.25 6.24
CA MET A 42 -18.43 -0.21 7.63
C MET A 42 -19.35 -1.39 7.93
N ARG A 43 -20.25 -1.75 7.00
CA ARG A 43 -21.06 -2.96 7.12
C ARG A 43 -20.21 -4.24 7.16
N LYS A 44 -19.20 -4.37 6.31
CA LYS A 44 -18.30 -5.54 6.28
C LYS A 44 -17.46 -5.67 7.56
N MET A 45 -17.15 -4.55 8.20
CA MET A 45 -16.41 -4.46 9.46
C MET A 45 -17.34 -4.50 10.69
N ASP A 46 -18.62 -4.86 10.47
CA ASP A 46 -19.65 -5.00 11.50
C ASP A 46 -19.85 -3.74 12.36
N ALA A 47 -19.83 -2.55 11.73
CA ALA A 47 -20.13 -1.30 12.41
C ALA A 47 -21.51 -1.33 13.06
N GLN A 48 -21.57 -0.98 14.35
CA GLN A 48 -22.78 -1.02 15.17
C GLN A 48 -23.31 0.38 15.48
N SER A 49 -22.46 1.40 15.50
CA SER A 49 -22.88 2.78 15.78
C SER A 49 -22.12 3.78 14.93
N VAL A 50 -22.73 4.94 14.71
CA VAL A 50 -22.09 6.11 14.09
C VAL A 50 -22.37 7.34 14.94
N VAL A 51 -21.33 8.12 15.19
CA VAL A 51 -21.42 9.47 15.77
C VAL A 51 -21.39 10.47 14.63
N ILE A 52 -22.32 11.41 14.62
CA ILE A 52 -22.53 12.36 13.54
C ILE A 52 -22.39 13.78 14.10
N GLU A 53 -21.35 14.48 13.66
CA GLU A 53 -21.11 15.88 13.99
C GLU A 53 -21.50 16.76 12.79
N THR A 54 -22.08 17.92 13.05
CA THR A 54 -22.26 18.96 12.03
C THR A 54 -21.11 19.95 12.16
N LEU A 55 -20.38 20.16 11.06
CA LEU A 55 -19.24 21.08 11.02
C LEU A 55 -19.69 22.41 10.42
N ASP A 56 -19.31 23.51 11.08
CA ASP A 56 -19.49 24.85 10.54
C ASP A 56 -18.40 25.16 9.49
N ARG A 57 -18.69 26.02 8.51
CA ARG A 57 -17.70 26.42 7.49
C ARG A 57 -16.47 27.13 8.05
N THR A 58 -16.53 27.62 9.29
CA THR A 58 -15.39 28.22 10.00
C THR A 58 -14.56 27.20 10.75
N ASP A 59 -14.99 25.93 10.80
CA ASP A 59 -14.26 24.84 11.44
C ASP A 59 -12.85 24.72 10.85
N PRO A 60 -11.79 24.71 11.68
CA PRO A 60 -10.41 24.68 11.21
C PRO A 60 -10.07 23.58 10.21
N GLU A 61 -10.76 22.43 10.25
CA GLU A 61 -10.47 21.29 9.37
C GLU A 61 -11.02 21.45 7.95
N ILE A 62 -12.07 22.25 7.75
CA ILE A 62 -12.69 22.43 6.42
C ILE A 62 -12.67 23.88 5.93
N LYS A 63 -12.30 24.84 6.79
CA LYS A 63 -12.32 26.27 6.47
C LYS A 63 -11.53 26.61 5.21
N GLU A 64 -10.35 26.02 5.05
CA GLU A 64 -9.50 26.27 3.88
C GLU A 64 -10.16 25.80 2.59
N GLU A 65 -10.77 24.61 2.60
CA GLU A 65 -11.49 24.05 1.46
C GLU A 65 -12.74 24.87 1.11
N CYS A 66 -13.54 25.26 2.12
CA CYS A 66 -14.69 26.13 1.90
C CYS A 66 -14.26 27.48 1.26
N SER A 67 -13.17 28.07 1.74
CA SER A 67 -12.62 29.31 1.17
C SER A 67 -12.15 29.15 -0.27
N ALA A 68 -11.50 28.03 -0.60
CA ALA A 68 -11.07 27.72 -1.96
C ALA A 68 -12.28 27.55 -2.90
N ILE A 69 -13.32 26.85 -2.46
CA ILE A 69 -14.58 26.71 -3.21
C ILE A 69 -15.21 28.08 -3.48
N PHE A 70 -15.34 28.94 -2.47
CA PHE A 70 -15.94 30.27 -2.65
C PHE A 70 -15.14 31.14 -3.61
N THR A 71 -13.82 31.07 -3.53
CA THR A 71 -12.91 31.81 -4.42
C THR A 71 -13.06 31.32 -5.86
N CYS A 72 -13.09 30.00 -6.07
CA CYS A 72 -13.28 29.40 -7.40
C CYS A 72 -14.65 29.74 -8.00
N LEU A 73 -15.70 29.74 -7.18
CA LEU A 73 -17.06 30.08 -7.60
C LEU A 73 -17.31 31.60 -7.73
N GLY A 74 -16.43 32.44 -7.16
CA GLY A 74 -16.53 33.90 -7.17
C GLY A 74 -17.61 34.46 -6.23
N GLN A 75 -18.16 33.63 -5.34
CA GLN A 75 -19.18 34.02 -4.36
C GLN A 75 -19.26 32.99 -3.23
N GLU A 76 -19.78 33.40 -2.07
CA GLU A 76 -20.15 32.45 -1.03
C GLU A 76 -21.33 31.59 -1.47
N VAL A 77 -21.28 30.30 -1.14
CA VAL A 77 -22.36 29.36 -1.41
C VAL A 77 -22.79 28.62 -0.14
N PRO A 78 -24.03 28.12 -0.08
CA PRO A 78 -24.46 27.23 1.00
C PRO A 78 -23.53 26.01 1.09
N VAL A 79 -23.05 25.73 2.32
CA VAL A 79 -22.24 24.56 2.64
C VAL A 79 -22.86 23.84 3.84
N LYS A 80 -22.93 22.51 3.77
CA LYS A 80 -23.26 21.62 4.90
C LYS A 80 -22.19 20.55 5.00
N ALA A 81 -21.52 20.48 6.13
CA ALA A 81 -20.47 19.49 6.35
C ALA A 81 -20.81 18.60 7.55
N PHE A 82 -20.49 17.32 7.43
CA PHE A 82 -20.75 16.32 8.45
C PHE A 82 -19.48 15.51 8.72
N ARG A 83 -19.20 15.21 9.99
CA ARG A 83 -18.23 14.17 10.35
C ARG A 83 -18.97 12.92 10.82
N PHE A 84 -18.56 11.77 10.32
CA PHE A 84 -19.04 10.46 10.73
C PHE A 84 -17.91 9.71 11.42
N THR A 85 -18.12 9.30 12.67
CA THR A 85 -17.21 8.36 13.37
C THR A 85 -17.92 7.03 13.55
N PHE A 86 -17.47 6.00 12.83
CA PHE A 86 -18.04 4.66 12.86
C PHE A 86 -17.37 3.79 13.92
N LEU A 87 -18.18 3.00 14.61
CA LEU A 87 -17.77 2.23 15.79
C LEU A 87 -18.18 0.77 15.64
N ALA A 88 -17.31 -0.13 16.11
CA ALA A 88 -17.53 -1.57 16.12
C ALA A 88 -18.52 -2.03 17.20
N GLU A 89 -18.88 -1.15 18.16
CA GLU A 89 -19.78 -1.48 19.26
C GLU A 89 -21.00 -0.58 19.26
N LYS A 90 -22.08 -1.12 19.82
CA LYS A 90 -23.31 -0.37 20.04
C LYS A 90 -23.09 0.55 21.24
N ILE A 91 -23.04 1.85 20.99
CA ILE A 91 -22.92 2.86 22.04
C ILE A 91 -24.23 3.61 22.24
N THR A 92 -24.48 4.06 23.46
CA THR A 92 -25.68 4.86 23.78
C THR A 92 -25.36 6.25 24.32
N LEU A 93 -24.19 6.41 24.93
CA LEU A 93 -23.73 7.65 25.55
C LEU A 93 -22.34 8.00 25.04
N LEU A 94 -22.06 9.30 24.83
CA LEU A 94 -20.74 9.77 24.38
C LEU A 94 -19.64 9.46 25.40
N ASP A 95 -19.96 9.44 26.70
CA ASP A 95 -19.01 9.11 27.78
C ASP A 95 -18.45 7.67 27.68
N GLU A 96 -19.13 6.77 26.97
CA GLU A 96 -18.64 5.42 26.70
C GLU A 96 -17.40 5.46 25.78
N LEU A 97 -17.30 6.47 24.90
CA LEU A 97 -16.21 6.62 23.93
C LEU A 97 -14.89 6.99 24.58
N ALA A 98 -14.92 7.80 25.65
CA ALA A 98 -13.71 8.21 26.38
C ALA A 98 -12.97 7.03 27.04
N LYS A 99 -13.65 5.88 27.18
CA LYS A 99 -13.11 4.64 27.78
C LYS A 99 -12.81 3.56 26.74
N GLY A 100 -13.17 3.79 25.49
CA GLY A 100 -13.04 2.80 24.41
C GLY A 100 -11.58 2.61 23.99
N ASP A 101 -11.24 1.37 23.63
CA ASP A 101 -9.97 1.06 22.98
C ASP A 101 -9.96 1.58 21.53
N SER A 102 -8.78 1.85 20.99
CA SER A 102 -8.53 2.18 19.59
C SER A 102 -9.22 1.22 18.59
N HIS A 103 -9.34 -0.07 18.93
CA HIS A 103 -10.02 -1.06 18.09
C HIS A 103 -11.53 -0.83 17.94
N LEU A 104 -12.14 -0.01 18.81
CA LEU A 104 -13.53 0.39 18.70
C LEU A 104 -13.80 1.24 17.46
N PHE A 105 -12.82 2.06 17.04
CA PHE A 105 -13.00 3.07 16.01
C PHE A 105 -12.65 2.51 14.63
N LEU A 106 -13.66 2.40 13.77
CA LEU A 106 -13.53 1.80 12.44
C LEU A 106 -13.21 2.84 11.37
N ALA A 107 -13.81 4.03 11.45
CA ALA A 107 -13.53 5.12 10.52
C ALA A 107 -13.91 6.49 11.12
N SER A 108 -13.24 7.54 10.64
CA SER A 108 -13.63 8.95 10.81
C SER A 108 -13.63 9.64 9.45
N ALA A 109 -14.78 10.13 8.99
CA ALA A 109 -14.94 10.69 7.65
C ALA A 109 -15.67 12.03 7.66
N ILE A 110 -15.16 12.99 6.91
CA ILE A 110 -15.74 14.32 6.69
C ILE A 110 -16.35 14.37 5.29
N LEU A 111 -17.65 14.60 5.24
CA LEU A 111 -18.45 14.81 4.04
C LEU A 111 -18.73 16.30 3.87
N ILE A 112 -18.43 16.85 2.69
CA ILE A 112 -18.78 18.23 2.35
C ILE A 112 -19.89 18.20 1.30
N ASN A 113 -20.96 18.95 1.57
CA ASN A 113 -22.00 19.29 0.62
C ASN A 113 -21.93 20.79 0.33
N PHE A 114 -21.92 21.19 -0.95
CA PHE A 114 -22.05 22.60 -1.31
C PHE A 114 -22.99 22.77 -2.50
N GLU A 115 -23.71 23.89 -2.55
CA GLU A 115 -24.58 24.21 -3.68
C GLU A 115 -23.81 25.03 -4.73
N ASN A 116 -23.71 24.53 -5.96
CA ASN A 116 -23.19 25.32 -7.05
C ASN A 116 -24.21 26.41 -7.43
N ALA A 117 -23.79 27.67 -7.32
CA ALA A 117 -24.67 28.82 -7.49
C ALA A 117 -25.25 28.96 -8.91
N LYS A 118 -24.55 28.44 -9.93
CA LYS A 118 -24.97 28.58 -11.34
C LYS A 118 -26.17 27.70 -11.68
N ASP A 119 -26.17 26.47 -11.21
CA ASP A 119 -27.16 25.44 -11.56
C ASP A 119 -28.08 25.07 -10.38
N LYS A 120 -27.81 25.62 -9.19
CA LYS A 120 -28.54 25.33 -7.93
C LYS A 120 -28.50 23.85 -7.58
N VAL A 121 -27.30 23.28 -7.67
CA VAL A 121 -27.05 21.85 -7.56
C VAL A 121 -26.16 21.58 -6.39
N TRP A 122 -26.62 20.71 -5.49
CA TRP A 122 -25.76 20.18 -4.46
C TRP A 122 -24.72 19.25 -5.05
N ARG A 123 -23.47 19.45 -4.64
CA ARG A 123 -22.34 18.56 -4.87
C ARG A 123 -21.94 17.95 -3.54
N THR A 124 -21.72 16.65 -3.52
CA THR A 124 -21.32 15.91 -2.34
C THR A 124 -20.03 15.16 -2.61
N TYR A 125 -19.05 15.25 -1.71
CA TYR A 125 -17.83 14.46 -1.79
C TYR A 125 -17.23 14.21 -0.40
N ILE A 126 -16.48 13.11 -0.29
CA ILE A 126 -15.69 12.82 0.91
C ILE A 126 -14.43 13.68 0.87
N TYR A 127 -14.40 14.72 1.72
CA TYR A 127 -13.23 15.60 1.84
C TYR A 127 -12.04 14.86 2.45
N GLN A 128 -12.31 14.06 3.48
CA GLN A 128 -11.32 13.25 4.17
C GLN A 128 -12.01 12.02 4.78
N ALA A 129 -11.37 10.86 4.74
CA ALA A 129 -11.75 9.71 5.53
C ALA A 129 -10.52 8.96 6.00
N ILE A 130 -10.43 8.71 7.30
CA ILE A 130 -9.49 7.78 7.91
C ILE A 130 -10.25 6.48 8.13
N VAL A 131 -9.81 5.38 7.52
CA VAL A 131 -10.50 4.09 7.58
C VAL A 131 -9.54 3.02 8.06
N ALA A 132 -9.90 2.37 9.18
CA ALA A 132 -9.12 1.29 9.76
C ALA A 132 -8.85 0.18 8.73
N LYS A 133 -7.75 -0.56 8.91
CA LYS A 133 -7.50 -1.76 8.09
C LYS A 133 -8.75 -2.67 8.10
N PRO A 134 -9.30 -3.07 6.94
CA PRO A 134 -10.50 -3.89 6.87
C PRO A 134 -10.33 -5.19 7.68
N GLY A 135 -11.22 -5.39 8.65
CA GLY A 135 -11.22 -6.55 9.55
C GLY A 135 -12.48 -6.56 10.40
N PHE A 136 -12.80 -7.69 11.02
CA PHE A 136 -13.88 -7.82 11.98
C PHE A 136 -13.32 -8.29 13.33
N LEU A 137 -13.97 -7.88 14.41
CA LEU A 137 -13.59 -8.30 15.76
C LEU A 137 -14.26 -9.64 16.07
N VAL A 138 -13.45 -10.63 16.45
CA VAL A 138 -13.91 -11.92 16.95
C VAL A 138 -13.53 -12.03 18.41
N SER A 139 -14.49 -12.39 19.26
CA SER A 139 -14.20 -12.72 20.64
C SER A 139 -13.74 -14.18 20.71
N ASP A 140 -12.59 -14.43 21.33
CA ASP A 140 -12.16 -15.79 21.65
C ASP A 140 -13.04 -16.41 22.75
N ASN A 141 -12.81 -17.68 23.08
CA ASN A 141 -13.56 -18.39 24.13
C ASN A 141 -13.40 -17.77 25.54
N LYS A 142 -12.45 -16.83 25.73
CA LYS A 142 -12.19 -16.11 26.97
C LYS A 142 -12.75 -14.68 26.94
N GLY A 143 -13.44 -14.29 25.86
CA GLY A 143 -13.98 -12.95 25.66
C GLY A 143 -12.95 -11.90 25.21
N GLN A 144 -11.71 -12.30 24.90
CA GLN A 144 -10.72 -11.39 24.32
C GLN A 144 -11.06 -11.15 22.85
N LYS A 145 -11.15 -9.88 22.46
CA LYS A 145 -11.42 -9.50 21.07
C LYS A 145 -10.11 -9.51 20.29
N ALA A 146 -10.04 -10.35 19.27
CA ALA A 146 -9.00 -10.33 18.26
C ALA A 146 -9.57 -9.77 16.95
N LYS A 147 -8.79 -8.95 16.25
CA LYS A 147 -9.16 -8.46 14.93
C LYS A 147 -8.71 -9.48 13.88
N ILE A 148 -9.66 -9.99 13.10
CA ILE A 148 -9.37 -10.84 11.95
C ILE A 148 -9.46 -9.97 10.70
N PRO A 149 -8.42 -9.89 9.85
CA PRO A 149 -8.49 -9.15 8.59
C PRO A 149 -9.61 -9.67 7.68
N LEU A 150 -10.18 -8.77 6.91
CA LEU A 150 -11.04 -9.15 5.80
C LEU A 150 -10.14 -9.58 4.63
N LEU A 151 -10.16 -10.88 4.28
CA LEU A 151 -9.45 -11.48 3.14
C LEU A 151 -7.90 -11.52 3.30
N ASN A 152 -7.21 -12.16 2.34
CA ASN A 152 -5.75 -12.19 2.21
C ASN A 152 -5.18 -10.83 1.77
N ASN A 153 -5.55 -9.75 2.46
CA ASN A 153 -5.17 -8.38 2.17
C ASN A 153 -3.85 -8.01 2.87
N TYR A 154 -2.82 -7.70 2.09
CA TYR A 154 -1.54 -7.17 2.55
C TYR A 154 -1.52 -5.67 2.29
N ILE A 155 -1.95 -4.91 3.29
CA ILE A 155 -1.91 -3.46 3.25
C ILE A 155 -0.55 -3.05 3.80
N HIS A 156 0.26 -2.39 2.98
CA HIS A 156 1.64 -2.03 3.32
C HIS A 156 1.81 -0.54 3.59
N VAL A 157 0.95 0.29 2.99
CA VAL A 157 1.01 1.75 3.11
C VAL A 157 -0.16 2.22 3.97
N TYR A 158 0.11 2.41 5.26
CA TYR A 158 -0.86 2.88 6.24
C TYR A 158 -0.13 3.44 7.46
N ARG A 159 -0.86 4.12 8.35
CA ARG A 159 -0.29 4.58 9.62
C ARG A 159 -1.35 4.70 10.71
N THR A 160 -0.90 5.15 11.88
CA THR A 160 -1.79 5.54 12.97
C THR A 160 -2.16 7.00 12.82
N PHE A 161 -3.46 7.28 12.67
CA PHE A 161 -3.99 8.63 12.55
C PHE A 161 -4.63 9.06 13.88
N PRO A 162 -4.25 10.22 14.44
CA PRO A 162 -5.02 10.83 15.51
C PRO A 162 -6.34 11.35 14.95
N CYS A 163 -7.41 11.15 15.70
CA CYS A 163 -8.77 11.57 15.35
C CYS A 163 -9.46 12.13 16.60
N GLU A 164 -10.50 12.93 16.38
CA GLU A 164 -11.27 13.52 17.47
C GLU A 164 -12.77 13.60 17.15
N ILE A 165 -13.59 13.51 18.20
CA ILE A 165 -15.00 13.89 18.21
C ILE A 165 -15.12 15.15 19.05
N ARG A 166 -15.70 16.21 18.47
CA ARG A 166 -15.92 17.48 19.16
C ARG A 166 -17.28 17.48 19.84
N ILE A 167 -17.29 17.89 21.10
CA ILE A 167 -18.50 18.03 21.91
C ILE A 167 -18.55 19.48 22.37
N GLU A 168 -19.71 20.12 22.21
CA GLU A 168 -19.90 21.50 22.64
C GLU A 168 -19.66 21.65 24.15
N ASP A 169 -18.93 22.70 24.52
CA ASP A 169 -18.58 23.04 25.91
C ASP A 169 -17.79 21.94 26.66
N GLN A 170 -17.21 20.97 25.94
CA GLN A 170 -16.40 19.90 26.51
C GLN A 170 -15.09 19.70 25.74
N PRO A 171 -14.03 19.17 26.38
CA PRO A 171 -12.83 18.74 25.67
C PRO A 171 -13.16 17.69 24.60
N PRO A 172 -12.47 17.70 23.44
CA PRO A 172 -12.70 16.70 22.40
C PRO A 172 -12.31 15.30 22.89
N ILE A 173 -13.08 14.29 22.49
CA ILE A 173 -12.71 12.89 22.71
C ILE A 173 -11.70 12.52 21.63
N THR A 174 -10.45 12.28 22.04
CA THR A 174 -9.37 11.90 21.13
C THR A 174 -9.22 10.39 21.06
N PHE A 175 -8.93 9.87 19.87
CA PHE A 175 -8.70 8.45 19.63
C PHE A 175 -7.74 8.28 18.46
N LYS A 176 -7.38 7.03 18.17
CA LYS A 176 -6.46 6.68 17.08
C LYS A 176 -7.06 5.61 16.20
N ILE A 177 -6.88 5.76 14.89
CA ILE A 177 -7.23 4.73 13.91
C ILE A 177 -5.95 4.27 13.21
N VAL A 178 -5.68 2.96 13.25
CA VAL A 178 -4.63 2.33 12.44
C VAL A 178 -5.23 1.90 11.10
N GLY A 179 -4.90 2.63 10.04
CA GLY A 179 -5.56 2.48 8.75
C GLY A 179 -5.03 3.45 7.71
N THR A 180 -5.86 3.77 6.72
CA THR A 180 -5.49 4.63 5.60
C THR A 180 -6.34 5.89 5.50
N PHE A 181 -5.74 6.95 5.00
CA PHE A 181 -6.38 8.17 4.56
C PHE A 181 -6.91 8.00 3.13
N PHE A 182 -8.12 8.49 2.93
CA PHE A 182 -8.81 8.60 1.65
C PHE A 182 -9.36 10.03 1.49
N CYS A 183 -9.36 10.55 0.27
CA CYS A 183 -10.18 11.70 -0.11
C CYS A 183 -10.68 11.54 -1.55
N GLN A 184 -11.76 12.24 -1.87
CA GLN A 184 -12.38 12.28 -3.18
C GLN A 184 -12.11 13.64 -3.85
N GLN A 185 -11.89 13.64 -5.18
CA GLN A 185 -11.83 14.88 -5.94
C GLN A 185 -13.19 15.59 -5.96
N ASN A 186 -13.21 16.92 -5.94
CA ASN A 186 -14.45 17.69 -6.01
C ASN A 186 -14.68 18.37 -7.38
N THR A 187 -13.76 18.19 -8.34
CA THR A 187 -13.78 18.77 -9.70
C THR A 187 -13.91 20.30 -9.74
N THR A 188 -13.67 20.98 -8.63
CA THR A 188 -13.78 22.45 -8.49
C THR A 188 -12.43 23.03 -8.09
N THR A 189 -11.87 22.54 -6.98
CA THR A 189 -10.56 22.93 -6.44
C THR A 189 -9.52 21.81 -6.59
N SER A 190 -9.95 20.60 -6.95
CA SER A 190 -9.11 19.39 -6.99
C SER A 190 -9.53 18.42 -8.10
N VAL A 191 -8.55 17.66 -8.60
CA VAL A 191 -8.74 16.54 -9.55
C VAL A 191 -8.25 15.21 -8.96
N CYS A 192 -8.39 14.11 -9.70
CA CYS A 192 -7.89 12.78 -9.32
C CYS A 192 -6.41 12.79 -8.90
N ALA A 193 -5.54 13.56 -9.56
CA ALA A 193 -4.12 13.67 -9.19
C ALA A 193 -3.91 14.28 -7.79
N HIS A 194 -4.71 15.28 -7.38
CA HIS A 194 -4.67 15.81 -6.01
C HIS A 194 -5.09 14.75 -5.01
N ALA A 195 -6.21 14.07 -5.29
CA ALA A 195 -6.73 13.03 -4.40
C ALA A 195 -5.71 11.89 -4.24
N ALA A 196 -5.16 11.39 -5.34
CA ALA A 196 -4.17 10.32 -5.35
C ALA A 196 -2.88 10.71 -4.61
N LEU A 197 -2.39 11.94 -4.77
CA LEU A 197 -1.26 12.47 -4.01
C LEU A 197 -1.55 12.59 -2.51
N CYS A 198 -2.71 13.15 -2.13
CA CYS A 198 -3.11 13.26 -0.73
C CYS A 198 -3.18 11.87 -0.08
N MET A 199 -3.85 10.93 -0.75
CA MET A 199 -3.95 9.53 -0.31
C MET A 199 -2.58 8.87 -0.20
N THR A 200 -1.69 9.09 -1.15
CA THR A 200 -0.34 8.52 -1.09
C THR A 200 0.46 9.09 0.08
N VAL A 201 0.65 10.41 0.11
CA VAL A 201 1.57 11.05 1.05
C VAL A 201 1.06 10.94 2.49
N ASN A 202 -0.24 11.11 2.71
CA ASN A 202 -0.80 11.01 4.07
C ASN A 202 -0.69 9.59 4.66
N ASN A 203 -0.50 8.56 3.83
CA ASN A 203 -0.35 7.17 4.27
C ASN A 203 1.12 6.76 4.49
N MET A 204 2.11 7.57 4.10
CA MET A 204 3.54 7.24 4.21
C MET A 204 4.14 7.29 5.62
N GLY A 205 3.39 7.75 6.64
CA GLY A 205 3.91 7.82 8.01
C GLY A 205 4.94 8.93 8.27
N ARG A 206 5.10 9.90 7.35
CA ARG A 206 6.03 11.05 7.49
C ARG A 206 5.41 12.15 8.34
N GLU A 207 5.70 12.16 9.64
CA GLU A 207 5.20 13.17 10.59
C GLU A 207 5.71 14.59 10.28
N ASP A 208 6.94 14.70 9.78
CA ASP A 208 7.59 15.96 9.40
C ASP A 208 6.89 16.71 8.26
N ILE A 209 6.20 15.97 7.39
CA ILE A 209 5.43 16.55 6.28
C ILE A 209 4.08 17.10 6.78
N GLY A 210 3.51 16.50 7.83
CA GLY A 210 2.15 16.75 8.27
C GLY A 210 1.10 16.26 7.26
N MET A 211 -0.17 16.62 7.48
CA MET A 211 -1.24 16.31 6.53
C MET A 211 -1.12 17.17 5.27
N ILE A 212 -1.29 16.55 4.11
CA ILE A 212 -1.43 17.19 2.82
C ILE A 212 -2.91 17.25 2.45
N THR A 213 -3.36 18.45 2.06
CA THR A 213 -4.69 18.72 1.52
C THR A 213 -4.58 19.09 0.04
N PRO A 214 -5.67 19.00 -0.74
CA PRO A 214 -5.67 19.50 -2.11
C PRO A 214 -5.28 20.97 -2.21
N GLU A 215 -5.68 21.79 -1.23
CA GLU A 215 -5.31 23.21 -1.23
C GLU A 215 -3.83 23.45 -0.93
N ARG A 216 -3.22 22.65 -0.06
CA ARG A 216 -1.77 22.70 0.14
C ARG A 216 -1.00 22.36 -1.15
N ILE A 217 -1.49 21.39 -1.92
CA ILE A 217 -0.94 21.07 -3.25
C ILE A 217 -1.08 22.30 -4.16
N ASN A 218 -2.28 22.88 -4.27
CA ASN A 218 -2.55 24.07 -5.08
C ASN A 218 -1.61 25.24 -4.75
N LYS A 219 -1.34 25.48 -3.47
CA LYS A 219 -0.40 26.52 -3.01
C LYS A 219 1.03 26.26 -3.48
N ILE A 220 1.50 25.01 -3.43
CA ILE A 220 2.85 24.63 -3.88
C ILE A 220 3.01 24.92 -5.38
N ILE A 221 2.01 24.55 -6.19
CA ILE A 221 2.04 24.77 -7.65
C ILE A 221 1.45 26.13 -8.06
N LYS A 222 1.15 27.01 -7.09
CA LYS A 222 0.70 28.40 -7.28
C LYS A 222 -0.56 28.53 -8.15
N VAL A 223 -1.55 27.66 -7.93
CA VAL A 223 -2.85 27.77 -8.60
C VAL A 223 -3.59 29.02 -8.12
N ASP A 224 -4.06 29.81 -9.08
CA ASP A 224 -4.94 30.95 -8.85
C ASP A 224 -6.40 30.53 -9.09
N HIS A 225 -7.12 30.25 -8.01
CA HIS A 225 -8.52 29.81 -8.06
C HIS A 225 -9.47 30.82 -8.71
N GLN A 226 -9.09 32.10 -8.83
CA GLN A 226 -9.93 33.08 -9.54
C GLN A 226 -9.86 32.88 -11.06
N LYS A 227 -8.77 32.28 -11.56
CA LYS A 227 -8.50 32.13 -13.00
C LYS A 227 -8.59 30.70 -13.49
N ILE A 228 -8.34 29.73 -12.61
CA ILE A 228 -8.25 28.32 -12.96
C ILE A 228 -9.31 27.54 -12.20
N ARG A 229 -10.24 26.93 -12.94
CA ARG A 229 -11.13 25.89 -12.44
C ARG A 229 -10.66 24.54 -12.97
N PHE A 230 -10.38 23.64 -12.05
CA PHE A 230 -10.07 22.26 -12.41
C PHE A 230 -11.27 21.62 -13.10
N GLY A 231 -11.01 20.80 -14.13
CA GLY A 231 -12.03 20.31 -15.06
C GLY A 231 -12.11 21.18 -16.32
N PRO A 232 -12.89 22.29 -16.33
CA PRO A 232 -13.08 23.10 -17.53
C PRO A 232 -11.81 23.78 -18.07
N ASP A 233 -11.00 24.36 -17.17
CA ASP A 233 -9.84 25.16 -17.57
C ASP A 233 -8.54 24.34 -17.51
N LYS A 234 -8.49 23.35 -16.61
CA LYS A 234 -7.33 22.50 -16.39
C LYS A 234 -7.73 21.05 -16.09
N PRO A 235 -7.42 20.09 -16.97
CA PRO A 235 -7.92 18.72 -16.85
C PRO A 235 -7.23 17.91 -15.74
N GLY A 236 -6.03 18.32 -15.30
CA GLY A 236 -5.33 17.66 -14.21
C GLY A 236 -3.97 18.28 -13.90
N LEU A 237 -3.16 17.59 -13.09
CA LEU A 237 -1.78 17.94 -12.84
C LEU A 237 -0.88 17.32 -13.90
N ASP A 238 0.04 18.11 -14.45
CA ASP A 238 1.08 17.58 -15.34
C ASP A 238 2.26 16.98 -14.56
N GLU A 239 3.18 16.34 -15.29
CA GLU A 239 4.38 15.73 -14.69
C GLU A 239 5.24 16.75 -13.94
N LYS A 240 5.41 17.97 -14.47
CA LYS A 240 6.24 19.01 -13.85
C LYS A 240 5.62 19.47 -12.53
N GLU A 241 4.31 19.59 -12.48
CA GLU A 241 3.56 19.96 -11.27
C GLU A 241 3.64 18.86 -10.22
N LEU A 242 3.47 17.60 -10.61
CA LEU A 242 3.68 16.44 -9.74
C LEU A 242 5.09 16.45 -9.13
N LYS A 243 6.13 16.63 -9.95
CA LYS A 243 7.53 16.73 -9.47
C LYS A 243 7.72 17.91 -8.51
N THR A 244 7.17 19.07 -8.84
CA THR A 244 7.24 20.28 -8.00
C THR A 244 6.64 20.02 -6.62
N VAL A 245 5.51 19.29 -6.54
CA VAL A 245 4.87 18.92 -5.26
C VAL A 245 5.77 17.98 -4.48
N LEU A 246 6.24 16.89 -5.10
CA LEU A 246 7.04 15.88 -4.39
C LEU A 246 8.37 16.46 -3.88
N GLU A 247 9.03 17.29 -4.69
CA GLU A 247 10.26 17.99 -4.31
C GLU A 247 10.04 18.98 -3.17
N ALA A 248 8.95 19.76 -3.21
CA ALA A 248 8.60 20.69 -2.14
C ALA A 248 8.29 19.97 -0.81
N LEU A 249 7.90 18.70 -0.87
CA LEU A 249 7.67 17.86 0.31
C LEU A 249 8.92 17.06 0.73
N GLY A 250 10.06 17.22 0.04
CA GLY A 250 11.29 16.49 0.34
C GLY A 250 11.18 14.98 0.09
N LEU A 251 10.33 14.58 -0.88
CA LEU A 251 10.11 13.19 -1.27
C LEU A 251 10.92 12.88 -2.53
N THR A 252 11.50 11.67 -2.60
CA THR A 252 12.07 11.14 -3.83
C THR A 252 11.05 10.26 -4.55
N TYR A 253 11.25 10.13 -5.86
CA TYR A 253 10.32 9.40 -6.70
C TYR A 253 11.04 8.72 -7.87
N THR A 254 10.45 7.63 -8.36
CA THR A 254 10.87 6.93 -9.58
C THR A 254 9.70 6.84 -10.55
N TRP A 255 9.93 7.23 -11.81
CA TRP A 255 8.95 7.13 -12.89
C TRP A 255 9.23 5.88 -13.73
N MET A 256 8.16 5.18 -14.13
CA MET A 256 8.22 4.08 -15.08
C MET A 256 7.10 4.21 -16.10
N ASP A 257 7.42 4.63 -17.31
CA ASP A 257 6.48 4.66 -18.43
C ASP A 257 6.49 3.30 -19.15
N PHE A 258 5.39 2.56 -19.01
CA PHE A 258 5.24 1.22 -19.57
C PHE A 258 5.02 1.23 -21.08
N PHE A 259 4.73 2.39 -21.68
CA PHE A 259 4.65 2.53 -23.13
C PHE A 259 6.04 2.77 -23.73
N GLU A 260 6.92 3.47 -23.00
CA GLU A 260 8.32 3.65 -23.39
C GLU A 260 9.14 2.37 -23.19
N ASP A 261 8.88 1.60 -22.12
CA ASP A 261 9.48 0.27 -21.89
C ASP A 261 8.43 -0.85 -21.77
N PRO A 262 7.87 -1.33 -22.90
CA PRO A 262 6.82 -2.34 -22.91
C PRO A 262 7.29 -3.75 -22.51
N ASN A 263 8.58 -3.94 -22.21
CA ASN A 263 9.08 -5.23 -21.71
C ASN A 263 8.95 -5.33 -20.19
N ILE A 264 8.67 -4.21 -19.50
CA ILE A 264 8.47 -4.18 -18.06
C ILE A 264 6.98 -4.42 -17.78
N GLU A 265 6.69 -5.56 -17.18
CA GLU A 265 5.36 -5.88 -16.68
C GLU A 265 5.01 -4.96 -15.51
N TYR A 266 3.93 -4.19 -15.64
CA TYR A 266 3.58 -3.15 -14.68
C TYR A 266 3.26 -3.72 -13.29
N ASP A 267 2.65 -4.92 -13.23
CA ASP A 267 2.29 -5.59 -11.99
C ASP A 267 3.55 -6.03 -11.23
N GLU A 268 4.54 -6.60 -11.91
CA GLU A 268 5.79 -6.95 -11.26
C GLU A 268 6.56 -5.70 -10.79
N PHE A 269 6.55 -4.61 -11.57
CA PHE A 269 7.19 -3.36 -11.17
C PHE A 269 6.55 -2.81 -9.90
N ILE A 270 5.22 -2.66 -9.87
CA ILE A 270 4.48 -2.10 -8.74
C ILE A 270 4.62 -2.98 -7.50
N TYR A 271 4.47 -4.30 -7.65
CA TYR A 271 4.52 -5.25 -6.53
C TYR A 271 5.77 -5.06 -5.67
N ARG A 272 6.96 -5.00 -6.28
CA ARG A 272 8.24 -4.93 -5.54
C ARG A 272 8.34 -3.69 -4.64
N TYR A 273 7.78 -2.57 -5.08
CA TYR A 273 7.78 -1.34 -4.29
C TYR A 273 6.69 -1.34 -3.22
N VAL A 274 5.48 -1.78 -3.58
CA VAL A 274 4.37 -1.88 -2.63
C VAL A 274 4.68 -2.87 -1.51
N GLU A 275 5.30 -4.00 -1.83
CA GLU A 275 5.79 -4.99 -0.86
C GLU A 275 6.87 -4.42 0.07
N GLY A 276 7.69 -3.50 -0.44
CA GLY A 276 8.65 -2.72 0.34
C GLY A 276 8.06 -1.53 1.11
N GLY A 277 6.73 -1.40 1.19
CA GLY A 277 6.08 -0.29 1.89
C GLY A 277 6.22 1.07 1.19
N CYS A 278 6.65 1.09 -0.08
CA CYS A 278 6.71 2.30 -0.89
C CYS A 278 5.40 2.43 -1.68
N PRO A 279 4.59 3.48 -1.46
CA PRO A 279 3.37 3.67 -2.25
C PRO A 279 3.68 3.99 -3.70
N VAL A 280 2.74 3.59 -4.56
CA VAL A 280 2.84 3.81 -6.00
C VAL A 280 1.58 4.51 -6.51
N LEU A 281 1.75 5.58 -7.28
CA LEU A 281 0.68 6.14 -8.10
C LEU A 281 0.66 5.38 -9.42
N LEU A 282 -0.43 4.65 -9.68
CA LEU A 282 -0.67 3.96 -10.94
C LEU A 282 -1.54 4.85 -11.83
N VAL A 283 -0.96 5.26 -12.96
CA VAL A 283 -1.65 6.02 -14.01
C VAL A 283 -2.03 5.08 -15.15
N PHE A 284 -3.28 5.11 -15.54
CA PHE A 284 -3.80 4.28 -16.63
C PHE A 284 -4.69 5.09 -17.58
N SER A 285 -4.80 4.63 -18.83
CA SER A 285 -5.75 5.20 -19.78
C SER A 285 -7.17 4.78 -19.44
N ALA A 286 -8.09 5.74 -19.50
CA ALA A 286 -9.52 5.55 -19.68
C ALA A 286 -9.87 6.08 -21.09
N GLU A 287 -11.07 5.77 -21.61
CA GLU A 287 -11.47 6.05 -23.00
C GLU A 287 -11.03 7.41 -23.55
N THR A 288 -11.12 8.48 -22.75
CA THR A 288 -10.81 9.86 -23.18
C THR A 288 -9.83 10.59 -22.28
N SER A 289 -9.30 9.96 -21.23
CA SER A 289 -8.46 10.64 -20.23
C SER A 289 -7.51 9.67 -19.55
N LEU A 290 -6.54 10.21 -18.81
CA LEU A 290 -5.76 9.42 -17.86
C LEU A 290 -6.43 9.49 -16.49
N HIS A 291 -6.41 8.37 -15.77
CA HIS A 291 -6.79 8.31 -14.37
C HIS A 291 -5.59 7.86 -13.54
N VAL A 292 -5.55 8.30 -12.27
CA VAL A 292 -4.48 7.95 -11.35
C VAL A 292 -5.06 7.46 -10.04
N VAL A 293 -4.54 6.32 -9.56
CA VAL A 293 -4.94 5.71 -8.30
C VAL A 293 -3.70 5.37 -7.47
N PRO A 294 -3.68 5.61 -6.15
CA PRO A 294 -2.68 5.06 -5.27
C PRO A 294 -2.87 3.54 -5.11
N VAL A 295 -1.77 2.81 -5.17
CA VAL A 295 -1.65 1.41 -4.77
C VAL A 295 -1.04 1.36 -3.37
N ILE A 296 -1.77 0.80 -2.42
CA ILE A 296 -1.42 0.80 -0.99
C ILE A 296 -1.10 -0.60 -0.45
N GLY A 297 -1.30 -1.62 -1.27
CA GLY A 297 -1.18 -3.01 -0.87
C GLY A 297 -1.55 -3.95 -2.00
N HIS A 298 -1.66 -5.23 -1.69
CA HIS A 298 -2.06 -6.26 -2.63
C HIS A 298 -2.74 -7.43 -1.93
N THR A 299 -3.20 -8.38 -2.72
CA THR A 299 -3.69 -9.67 -2.25
C THR A 299 -2.82 -10.77 -2.83
N MET A 300 -2.57 -11.79 -2.01
CA MET A 300 -1.88 -12.99 -2.47
C MET A 300 -2.80 -14.21 -2.36
N ASN A 301 -2.66 -15.09 -3.35
CA ASN A 301 -3.36 -16.36 -3.38
C ASN A 301 -2.33 -17.44 -3.66
N SER A 302 -2.06 -18.24 -2.63
CA SER A 302 -1.11 -19.36 -2.68
C SER A 302 -1.52 -20.43 -3.69
N ASP A 303 -2.80 -20.50 -4.03
CA ASP A 303 -3.38 -21.54 -4.89
C ASP A 303 -3.56 -21.06 -6.34
N ILE A 304 -2.92 -19.96 -6.74
CA ILE A 304 -2.91 -19.53 -8.14
C ILE A 304 -2.19 -20.59 -8.97
N TRP A 305 -2.90 -21.16 -9.94
CA TRP A 305 -2.39 -22.19 -10.83
C TRP A 305 -1.24 -21.72 -11.74
N ARG A 306 -1.32 -20.47 -12.23
CA ARG A 306 -0.46 -19.97 -13.33
C ARG A 306 1.05 -20.02 -13.02
N PRO A 307 1.57 -19.51 -11.89
CA PRO A 307 3.00 -19.47 -11.62
C PRO A 307 3.65 -20.85 -11.62
N GLU A 308 2.94 -21.85 -11.11
CA GLU A 308 3.39 -23.25 -11.08
C GLU A 308 3.30 -23.88 -12.47
N ALA A 309 2.14 -23.80 -13.11
CA ALA A 309 1.87 -24.50 -14.35
C ALA A 309 2.66 -23.95 -15.55
N GLU A 310 2.86 -22.63 -15.62
CA GLU A 310 3.57 -21.99 -16.72
C GLU A 310 4.99 -22.56 -16.90
N THR A 311 5.64 -22.96 -15.79
CA THR A 311 6.99 -23.54 -15.76
C THR A 311 7.08 -24.85 -16.54
N VAL A 312 6.01 -25.64 -16.46
CA VAL A 312 5.88 -26.95 -17.11
C VAL A 312 5.41 -26.80 -18.55
N TYR A 313 4.44 -25.92 -18.80
CA TYR A 313 3.74 -25.86 -20.10
C TYR A 313 4.34 -24.92 -21.13
N THR A 314 5.20 -23.96 -20.76
CA THR A 314 5.73 -22.97 -21.72
C THR A 314 7.17 -23.27 -22.12
N THR A 315 7.45 -23.43 -23.42
CA THR A 315 8.81 -23.76 -23.91
C THR A 315 9.78 -22.57 -23.96
N ASN A 316 9.28 -21.35 -23.78
CA ASN A 316 10.00 -20.10 -23.98
C ASN A 316 10.33 -19.33 -22.69
N ILE A 317 10.33 -19.99 -21.53
CA ILE A 317 10.83 -19.33 -20.31
C ILE A 317 12.31 -19.03 -20.55
N ASN A 318 12.69 -17.77 -20.42
CA ASN A 318 14.07 -17.33 -20.52
C ASN A 318 14.89 -18.09 -19.45
N THR A 319 15.51 -19.19 -19.86
CA THR A 319 16.07 -20.22 -18.99
C THR A 319 17.30 -19.77 -18.22
N ARG A 320 17.83 -18.57 -18.52
CA ARG A 320 19.16 -18.16 -18.06
C ARG A 320 19.26 -18.08 -16.53
N LEU A 321 18.23 -17.58 -15.85
CA LEU A 321 18.24 -17.44 -14.39
C LEU A 321 17.27 -18.38 -13.67
N ASN A 322 16.27 -18.91 -14.36
CA ASN A 322 15.29 -19.86 -13.82
C ASN A 322 14.71 -19.46 -12.45
N TYR A 323 14.09 -18.29 -12.38
CA TYR A 323 13.41 -17.82 -11.17
C TYR A 323 12.05 -17.21 -11.52
N LYS A 324 11.19 -17.07 -10.49
CA LYS A 324 9.88 -16.40 -10.53
C LYS A 324 9.84 -15.33 -9.45
N SER A 325 9.36 -14.13 -9.78
CA SER A 325 9.05 -13.14 -8.75
C SER A 325 7.81 -13.56 -7.97
N ALA A 326 7.81 -13.31 -6.66
CA ALA A 326 6.66 -13.48 -5.78
C ALA A 326 5.43 -12.70 -6.27
N ALA A 327 5.62 -11.65 -7.08
CA ALA A 327 4.57 -10.94 -7.80
C ALA A 327 3.65 -11.87 -8.61
N SER A 328 4.17 -13.03 -9.07
CA SER A 328 3.40 -14.03 -9.81
C SER A 328 2.22 -14.60 -9.01
N TRP A 329 2.28 -14.55 -7.67
CA TRP A 329 1.20 -14.99 -6.76
C TRP A 329 0.26 -13.86 -6.32
N THR A 330 0.40 -12.66 -6.91
CA THR A 330 -0.47 -11.52 -6.61
C THR A 330 -1.70 -11.56 -7.50
N ASP A 331 -2.90 -11.61 -6.90
CA ASP A 331 -4.17 -11.60 -7.65
C ASP A 331 -4.66 -10.18 -7.93
N HIS A 332 -4.57 -9.30 -6.93
CA HIS A 332 -5.09 -7.94 -6.99
C HIS A 332 -4.16 -6.95 -6.30
N PHE A 333 -4.11 -5.74 -6.82
CA PHE A 333 -3.66 -4.57 -6.08
C PHE A 333 -4.79 -4.00 -5.23
N ILE A 334 -4.46 -3.54 -4.02
CA ILE A 334 -5.39 -2.79 -3.18
C ILE A 334 -5.18 -1.31 -3.47
N ILE A 335 -6.21 -0.67 -4.01
CA ILE A 335 -6.16 0.73 -4.43
C ILE A 335 -7.15 1.61 -3.66
N HIS A 336 -6.93 2.91 -3.72
CA HIS A 336 -7.98 3.89 -3.51
C HIS A 336 -8.32 4.56 -4.83
N ASP A 337 -9.59 4.70 -5.13
CA ASP A 337 -10.05 5.35 -6.36
C ASP A 337 -11.02 6.46 -5.95
N ASP A 338 -10.72 7.70 -6.30
CA ASP A 338 -11.54 8.84 -5.93
C ASP A 338 -12.94 8.81 -6.58
N ASN A 339 -13.15 8.02 -7.64
CA ASN A 339 -14.47 7.82 -8.26
C ASN A 339 -15.29 6.71 -7.60
N PHE A 340 -14.64 5.73 -6.96
CA PHE A 340 -15.31 4.53 -6.47
C PHE A 340 -15.22 4.33 -4.96
N GLY A 341 -14.13 4.78 -4.33
CA GLY A 341 -13.90 4.73 -2.88
C GLY A 341 -12.60 4.03 -2.48
N MET A 342 -12.50 3.68 -1.19
CA MET A 342 -11.29 3.07 -0.62
C MET A 342 -11.28 1.53 -0.66
N TYR A 343 -10.07 0.99 -0.51
CA TYR A 343 -9.73 -0.43 -0.44
C TYR A 343 -10.37 -1.29 -1.55
N TYR A 344 -10.35 -0.85 -2.80
CA TYR A 344 -10.77 -1.71 -3.92
C TYR A 344 -9.67 -2.66 -4.33
N CYS A 345 -10.05 -3.87 -4.76
CA CYS A 345 -9.16 -4.83 -5.36
C CYS A 345 -9.18 -4.60 -6.88
N LEU A 346 -8.07 -4.12 -7.45
CA LEU A 346 -7.82 -4.03 -8.88
C LEU A 346 -7.11 -5.31 -9.32
N PRO A 347 -7.73 -6.19 -10.12
CA PRO A 347 -7.06 -7.39 -10.63
C PRO A 347 -5.78 -7.02 -11.40
N VAL A 348 -4.69 -7.76 -11.19
CA VAL A 348 -3.39 -7.50 -11.85
C VAL A 348 -3.42 -7.74 -13.37
N ASP A 349 -4.49 -8.32 -13.90
CA ASP A 349 -4.73 -8.52 -15.32
C ASP A 349 -5.82 -7.59 -15.90
N ALA A 350 -6.46 -6.76 -15.06
CA ALA A 350 -7.50 -5.83 -15.48
C ALA A 350 -6.96 -4.74 -16.42
N LEU A 351 -5.74 -4.25 -16.14
CA LEU A 351 -4.99 -3.43 -17.08
C LEU A 351 -4.15 -4.37 -17.94
N LYS A 352 -4.34 -4.33 -19.27
CA LYS A 352 -3.62 -5.25 -20.15
C LYS A 352 -2.10 -5.09 -20.00
N ARG A 353 -1.45 -6.22 -19.75
CA ARG A 353 0.00 -6.36 -19.51
C ARG A 353 0.88 -5.97 -20.69
N VAL A 354 0.49 -6.36 -21.91
CA VAL A 354 1.25 -6.09 -23.14
C VAL A 354 0.55 -5.02 -23.97
N THR A 355 1.14 -3.84 -24.03
CA THR A 355 0.57 -2.69 -24.71
C THR A 355 1.20 -2.50 -26.08
N LEU A 356 0.56 -3.00 -27.14
CA LEU A 356 0.79 -2.45 -28.49
C LEU A 356 -0.16 -1.26 -28.66
N PRO A 357 0.29 0.01 -28.62
CA PRO A 357 -0.58 1.19 -28.55
C PRO A 357 -1.68 1.25 -29.62
N LYS A 358 -1.38 0.72 -30.81
CA LYS A 358 -2.30 0.68 -31.96
C LYS A 358 -3.53 -0.21 -31.82
N HIS A 359 -3.55 -1.18 -30.90
CA HIS A 359 -4.55 -2.26 -30.91
C HIS A 359 -5.56 -2.24 -29.75
N ASP A 360 -5.38 -1.39 -28.74
CA ASP A 360 -6.32 -1.29 -27.61
C ASP A 360 -6.07 -0.02 -26.76
N PRO A 361 -6.64 1.14 -27.10
CA PRO A 361 -6.24 2.40 -26.47
C PRO A 361 -6.87 2.67 -25.09
N THR A 362 -7.92 1.94 -24.67
CA THR A 362 -8.89 2.52 -23.71
C THR A 362 -8.68 2.17 -22.25
N PHE A 363 -8.00 1.07 -21.89
CA PHE A 363 -7.83 0.66 -20.49
C PHE A 363 -6.48 -0.04 -20.21
N ARG A 364 -5.42 0.75 -20.05
CA ARG A 364 -4.03 0.25 -19.94
C ARG A 364 -3.20 1.00 -18.90
N ALA A 365 -2.36 0.27 -18.17
CA ALA A 365 -1.33 0.88 -17.34
C ALA A 365 -0.38 1.68 -18.24
N LYS A 366 -0.27 2.99 -18.00
CA LYS A 366 0.59 3.89 -18.76
C LYS A 366 1.87 4.17 -18.00
N LEU A 367 1.73 4.53 -16.73
CA LEU A 367 2.83 5.06 -15.94
C LEU A 367 2.68 4.63 -14.47
N ALA A 368 3.78 4.33 -13.82
CA ALA A 368 3.86 4.22 -12.36
C ALA A 368 4.80 5.29 -11.80
N VAL A 369 4.40 5.92 -10.70
CA VAL A 369 5.24 6.83 -9.91
C VAL A 369 5.41 6.24 -8.52
N VAL A 370 6.58 5.68 -8.25
CA VAL A 370 6.95 5.19 -6.93
C VAL A 370 7.37 6.38 -6.09
N ILE A 371 6.85 6.48 -4.87
CA ILE A 371 7.28 7.48 -3.90
C ILE A 371 8.04 6.77 -2.79
N SER A 372 9.29 7.16 -2.58
CA SER A 372 10.23 6.41 -1.76
C SER A 372 10.97 7.29 -0.76
N PRO A 373 11.63 6.70 0.25
CA PRO A 373 12.60 7.41 1.08
C PRO A 373 13.76 7.97 0.24
N PRO A 374 14.36 9.12 0.62
CA PRO A 374 15.45 9.74 -0.13
C PRO A 374 16.72 8.88 -0.21
N GLU A 375 16.89 7.94 0.71
CA GLU A 375 18.00 6.99 0.74
C GLU A 375 17.86 5.88 -0.32
N LEU A 376 16.66 5.74 -0.91
CA LEU A 376 16.37 4.73 -1.94
C LEU A 376 16.75 5.25 -3.33
N ILE A 377 17.89 4.78 -3.84
CA ILE A 377 18.41 5.11 -5.17
C ILE A 377 18.39 3.87 -6.08
N THR A 378 18.76 2.71 -5.53
CA THR A 378 18.84 1.46 -6.27
C THR A 378 17.45 0.88 -6.47
N SER A 379 17.14 0.48 -7.70
CA SER A 379 15.84 -0.09 -8.05
C SER A 379 15.61 -1.48 -7.44
N ALA A 380 14.35 -1.83 -7.16
CA ALA A 380 14.00 -3.11 -6.57
C ALA A 380 14.28 -4.31 -7.51
N TRP A 381 14.09 -4.13 -8.82
CA TRP A 381 14.36 -5.18 -9.80
C TRP A 381 15.85 -5.54 -9.87
N GLU A 382 16.75 -4.56 -9.69
CA GLU A 382 18.19 -4.79 -9.65
C GLU A 382 18.54 -5.70 -8.48
N ALA A 383 18.01 -5.41 -7.28
CA ALA A 383 18.25 -6.22 -6.08
C ALA A 383 17.72 -7.65 -6.24
N GLU A 384 16.50 -7.81 -6.80
CA GLU A 384 15.92 -9.11 -7.08
C GLU A 384 16.80 -9.92 -8.04
N TRP A 385 17.22 -9.32 -9.14
CA TRP A 385 18.06 -9.95 -10.16
C TRP A 385 19.44 -10.31 -9.63
N ALA A 386 20.07 -9.39 -8.89
CA ALA A 386 21.33 -9.59 -8.20
C ALA A 386 21.27 -10.79 -7.25
N SER A 387 20.17 -10.92 -6.51
CA SER A 387 19.99 -11.99 -5.53
C SER A 387 20.11 -13.37 -6.16
N VAL A 388 19.51 -13.56 -7.34
CA VAL A 388 19.53 -14.84 -8.04
C VAL A 388 20.93 -15.16 -8.56
N ILE A 389 21.60 -14.18 -9.17
CA ILE A 389 22.92 -14.39 -9.79
C ILE A 389 23.99 -14.66 -8.78
N VAL A 390 24.08 -13.83 -7.75
CA VAL A 390 25.13 -13.94 -6.74
C VAL A 390 24.90 -15.20 -5.91
N THR A 391 23.65 -15.50 -5.53
CA THR A 391 23.34 -16.73 -4.79
C THR A 391 23.69 -17.97 -5.61
N LYS A 392 23.27 -18.02 -6.88
CA LYS A 392 23.56 -19.16 -7.77
C LYS A 392 25.06 -19.36 -7.97
N HIS A 393 25.81 -18.27 -8.16
CA HIS A 393 27.27 -18.33 -8.25
C HIS A 393 27.90 -19.01 -7.02
N PHE A 394 27.52 -18.60 -5.81
CA PHE A 394 28.08 -19.19 -4.59
C PHE A 394 27.63 -20.64 -4.35
N LEU A 395 26.39 -20.97 -4.69
CA LEU A 395 25.89 -22.34 -4.58
C LEU A 395 26.60 -23.29 -5.57
N GLU A 396 26.85 -22.84 -6.80
CA GLU A 396 27.62 -23.60 -7.79
C GLU A 396 29.08 -23.80 -7.37
N GLU A 397 29.74 -22.77 -6.81
CA GLU A 397 31.10 -22.92 -6.26
C GLU A 397 31.11 -23.88 -5.07
N ALA A 398 30.19 -23.74 -4.11
CA ALA A 398 30.10 -24.66 -2.97
C ALA A 398 29.78 -26.10 -3.40
N GLN A 399 29.01 -26.31 -4.47
CA GLN A 399 28.76 -27.62 -5.06
C GLN A 399 30.05 -28.29 -5.56
N LYS A 400 30.94 -27.55 -6.24
CA LYS A 400 32.23 -28.05 -6.73
C LYS A 400 33.12 -28.55 -5.59
N HIS A 401 32.95 -28.01 -4.39
CA HIS A 401 33.67 -28.39 -3.18
C HIS A 401 32.92 -29.39 -2.28
N GLY A 402 31.72 -29.85 -2.68
CA GLY A 402 30.93 -30.84 -1.95
C GLY A 402 30.29 -30.34 -0.65
N ALA A 403 30.13 -29.03 -0.49
CA ALA A 403 29.82 -28.38 0.81
C ALA A 403 28.37 -27.87 0.95
N LEU A 404 27.39 -28.43 0.25
CA LEU A 404 26.00 -27.96 0.28
C LEU A 404 25.14 -28.69 1.32
N ASP A 405 24.35 -27.93 2.07
CA ASP A 405 23.22 -28.44 2.83
C ASP A 405 22.07 -28.91 1.92
N GLU A 406 21.09 -29.59 2.50
CA GLU A 406 19.97 -30.18 1.75
C GLU A 406 19.07 -29.13 1.07
N TRP A 407 18.87 -27.97 1.68
CA TRP A 407 18.05 -26.90 1.11
C TRP A 407 18.78 -26.19 -0.04
N SER A 408 20.06 -25.89 0.15
CA SER A 408 20.91 -25.35 -0.90
C SER A 408 20.97 -26.27 -2.12
N LYS A 409 21.05 -27.59 -1.90
CA LYS A 409 20.92 -28.58 -2.99
C LYS A 409 19.59 -28.44 -3.70
N ARG A 410 18.47 -28.34 -2.99
CA ARG A 410 17.13 -28.20 -3.61
C ARG A 410 16.97 -26.94 -4.45
N ILE A 411 17.61 -25.83 -4.07
CA ILE A 411 17.59 -24.58 -4.85
C ILE A 411 18.32 -24.74 -6.20
N ILE A 412 19.46 -25.43 -6.23
CA ILE A 412 20.23 -25.62 -7.48
C ILE A 412 19.94 -26.92 -8.22
N GLN A 413 19.22 -27.86 -7.61
CA GLN A 413 18.95 -29.18 -8.17
C GLN A 413 18.19 -29.03 -9.49
N THR A 414 18.90 -29.35 -10.58
CA THR A 414 18.31 -29.59 -11.88
C THR A 414 17.90 -31.05 -11.92
N ASP A 415 16.60 -31.31 -12.01
CA ASP A 415 16.13 -32.66 -12.28
C ASP A 415 16.59 -33.05 -13.70
N PRO A 416 17.18 -34.23 -13.93
CA PRO A 416 17.60 -34.63 -15.27
C PRO A 416 16.41 -35.01 -16.18
N VAL A 417 15.26 -35.32 -15.60
CA VAL A 417 14.00 -35.71 -16.29
C VAL A 417 13.06 -34.52 -16.41
N TYR A 418 12.98 -33.68 -15.38
CA TYR A 418 12.12 -32.49 -15.35
C TYR A 418 12.90 -31.20 -15.53
N ARG A 419 12.25 -30.12 -15.96
CA ARG A 419 12.91 -28.81 -16.00
C ARG A 419 13.35 -28.39 -14.60
N PRO A 420 14.47 -27.65 -14.46
CA PRO A 420 14.89 -27.11 -13.18
C PRO A 420 13.75 -26.33 -12.53
N ARG A 421 13.45 -26.64 -11.27
CA ARG A 421 12.39 -25.92 -10.52
C ARG A 421 12.81 -24.45 -10.39
N PRO A 422 11.95 -23.48 -10.71
CA PRO A 422 12.32 -22.09 -10.55
C PRO A 422 12.45 -21.75 -9.07
N THR A 423 13.44 -20.92 -8.75
CA THR A 423 13.49 -20.28 -7.43
C THR A 423 12.43 -19.18 -7.37
N VAL A 424 11.67 -19.09 -6.27
CA VAL A 424 10.78 -17.95 -6.03
C VAL A 424 11.55 -16.88 -5.28
N VAL A 425 11.44 -15.63 -5.73
CA VAL A 425 12.13 -14.49 -5.13
C VAL A 425 11.12 -13.42 -4.72
N ARG A 426 11.11 -13.08 -3.43
CA ARG A 426 10.35 -11.95 -2.88
C ARG A 426 11.33 -10.84 -2.53
N THR A 427 11.17 -9.66 -3.09
CA THR A 427 12.07 -8.52 -2.82
C THR A 427 11.32 -7.37 -2.19
N LEU A 428 11.83 -6.88 -1.06
CA LEU A 428 11.25 -5.78 -0.31
C LEU A 428 12.31 -4.92 0.38
N LEU A 429 11.93 -3.68 0.70
CA LEU A 429 12.78 -2.75 1.42
C LEU A 429 12.68 -3.05 2.92
N ALA A 430 13.82 -3.23 3.58
CA ALA A 430 13.87 -3.61 4.99
C ALA A 430 14.69 -2.59 5.79
N ARG A 431 14.24 -2.31 7.01
CA ARG A 431 15.04 -1.60 8.02
C ARG A 431 15.77 -2.62 8.88
N LYS A 432 16.98 -2.25 9.29
CA LYS A 432 17.83 -3.10 10.15
C LYS A 432 17.12 -3.57 11.42
N ASN A 433 16.50 -2.65 12.15
CA ASN A 433 15.86 -2.96 13.43
C ASN A 433 14.68 -3.92 13.26
N ASP A 434 13.83 -3.67 12.26
CA ASP A 434 12.67 -4.50 11.95
C ASP A 434 13.12 -5.91 11.57
N TYR A 435 14.14 -6.02 10.71
CA TYR A 435 14.69 -7.31 10.33
C TYR A 435 15.28 -8.05 11.53
N LEU A 436 16.05 -7.39 12.39
CA LEU A 436 16.62 -8.03 13.59
C LEU A 436 15.56 -8.51 14.58
N LYS A 437 14.44 -7.78 14.71
CA LYS A 437 13.30 -8.21 15.51
C LYS A 437 12.63 -9.46 14.91
N SER A 438 12.53 -9.55 13.59
CA SER A 438 11.99 -10.75 12.93
C SER A 438 12.82 -12.02 13.19
N LEU A 439 14.09 -11.88 13.57
CA LEU A 439 14.96 -13.01 13.95
C LEU A 439 14.64 -13.57 15.35
N ASP A 440 13.67 -13.01 16.07
CA ASP A 440 13.14 -13.57 17.32
C ASP A 440 12.20 -14.77 17.08
N GLU A 441 11.75 -14.98 15.83
CA GLU A 441 10.94 -16.14 15.46
C GLU A 441 11.78 -17.44 15.42
N SER A 442 11.11 -18.59 15.49
CA SER A 442 11.76 -19.89 15.32
C SER A 442 11.68 -20.37 13.88
N ASP A 443 12.68 -21.14 13.44
CA ASP A 443 12.58 -21.90 12.20
C ASP A 443 11.60 -23.09 12.34
N PHE A 444 11.41 -23.85 11.28
CA PHE A 444 10.49 -25.00 11.27
C PHE A 444 10.90 -26.15 12.20
N GLU A 445 12.18 -26.20 12.59
CA GLU A 445 12.72 -27.17 13.56
C GLU A 445 12.73 -26.60 14.98
N SER A 446 12.06 -25.46 15.20
CA SER A 446 12.01 -24.71 16.47
C SER A 446 13.37 -24.16 16.93
N ASN A 447 14.36 -24.05 16.05
CA ASN A 447 15.61 -23.37 16.33
C ASN A 447 15.40 -21.85 16.31
N VAL A 448 16.08 -21.14 17.21
CA VAL A 448 16.03 -19.67 17.29
C VAL A 448 17.45 -19.12 17.15
N PHE A 449 17.61 -18.03 16.42
CA PHE A 449 18.91 -17.37 16.29
C PHE A 449 19.48 -16.98 17.66
N SER A 450 20.70 -17.42 17.91
CA SER A 450 21.43 -17.05 19.12
C SER A 450 21.72 -15.54 19.17
N LYS A 451 22.05 -15.00 20.35
CA LYS A 451 22.52 -13.60 20.48
C LYS A 451 23.78 -13.33 19.64
N ALA A 452 24.64 -14.34 19.47
CA ALA A 452 25.83 -14.24 18.64
C ALA A 452 25.48 -14.19 17.15
N ASP A 453 24.53 -15.02 16.71
CA ASP A 453 24.04 -15.04 15.33
C ASP A 453 23.45 -13.69 14.95
N LYS A 454 22.57 -13.14 15.79
CA LYS A 454 21.95 -11.82 15.57
C LYS A 454 23.01 -10.72 15.48
N ARG A 455 24.05 -10.79 16.31
CA ARG A 455 25.20 -9.87 16.22
C ARG A 455 25.93 -10.02 14.89
N HIS A 456 26.25 -11.25 14.49
CA HIS A 456 26.95 -11.50 13.23
C HIS A 456 26.15 -11.06 12.00
N ILE A 457 24.83 -11.23 12.03
CA ILE A 457 23.93 -10.75 10.98
C ILE A 457 23.89 -9.22 10.99
N ALA A 458 23.82 -8.58 12.16
CA ALA A 458 23.70 -7.13 12.30
C ALA A 458 24.98 -6.34 11.95
N GLU A 459 26.16 -6.94 12.13
CA GLU A 459 27.47 -6.26 12.06
C GLU A 459 27.67 -5.41 10.79
N ASN A 460 27.21 -5.88 9.62
CA ASN A 460 27.44 -5.21 8.33
C ASN A 460 26.17 -4.66 7.67
N LEU A 461 25.01 -4.79 8.32
CA LEU A 461 23.77 -4.29 7.73
C LEU A 461 23.66 -2.77 7.88
N PRO A 462 23.40 -2.04 6.79
CA PRO A 462 23.02 -0.64 6.85
C PRO A 462 21.62 -0.50 7.46
N ASP A 463 21.23 0.73 7.82
CA ASP A 463 19.91 0.99 8.43
C ASP A 463 18.74 0.67 7.48
N LEU A 464 18.97 0.81 6.17
CA LEU A 464 18.01 0.53 5.10
C LEU A 464 18.70 -0.27 3.98
N PHE A 465 18.08 -1.35 3.52
CA PHE A 465 18.59 -2.20 2.44
C PHE A 465 17.47 -2.92 1.71
N TRP A 466 17.79 -3.43 0.52
CA TRP A 466 16.92 -4.40 -0.16
C TRP A 466 17.16 -5.79 0.41
N LEU A 467 16.07 -6.43 0.84
CA LEU A 467 16.04 -7.84 1.24
C LEU A 467 15.36 -8.64 0.12
N SER A 468 16.08 -9.58 -0.44
CA SER A 468 15.51 -10.59 -1.34
C SER A 468 15.48 -11.93 -0.62
N GLU A 469 14.28 -12.50 -0.49
CA GLU A 469 14.03 -13.79 0.14
C GLU A 469 13.84 -14.82 -0.96
N LEU A 470 14.71 -15.84 -0.98
CA LEU A 470 14.68 -16.88 -2.00
C LEU A 470 14.12 -18.17 -1.39
N THR A 471 13.24 -18.82 -2.13
CA THR A 471 12.55 -20.04 -1.69
C THR A 471 12.15 -20.93 -2.85
N LEU A 472 11.47 -22.04 -2.55
CA LEU A 472 10.90 -22.96 -3.52
C LEU A 472 9.40 -22.70 -3.67
N PRO A 473 8.80 -22.98 -4.85
CA PRO A 473 7.37 -22.77 -5.06
C PRO A 473 6.49 -23.50 -4.05
N ASP A 474 6.78 -24.78 -3.77
CA ASP A 474 6.05 -25.61 -2.78
C ASP A 474 6.11 -25.03 -1.35
N LEU A 475 7.23 -24.41 -0.98
CA LEU A 475 7.38 -23.76 0.33
C LEU A 475 6.65 -22.41 0.36
N TYR A 476 6.78 -21.63 -0.72
CA TYR A 476 6.13 -20.32 -0.82
C TYR A 476 4.60 -20.45 -0.73
N THR A 477 4.04 -21.42 -1.46
CA THR A 477 2.61 -21.70 -1.49
C THR A 477 2.12 -22.37 -0.21
N GLY A 478 2.86 -23.35 0.32
CA GLY A 478 2.43 -24.16 1.45
C GLY A 478 2.51 -23.45 2.80
N ASN A 479 3.63 -22.81 3.12
CA ASN A 479 3.88 -22.27 4.46
C ASN A 479 4.48 -20.86 4.48
N ARG A 480 4.60 -20.20 3.32
CA ARG A 480 5.20 -18.86 3.20
C ARG A 480 6.51 -18.77 3.98
N SER A 481 7.42 -19.68 3.67
CA SER A 481 8.77 -19.70 4.23
C SER A 481 9.83 -19.39 3.17
N LYS A 482 10.99 -18.94 3.66
CA LYS A 482 12.19 -18.67 2.87
C LYS A 482 13.33 -19.58 3.28
N ILE A 483 14.23 -19.82 2.33
CA ILE A 483 15.45 -20.59 2.57
C ILE A 483 16.64 -19.65 2.74
N ILE A 484 16.74 -18.63 1.88
CA ILE A 484 17.90 -17.73 1.80
C ILE A 484 17.44 -16.28 1.95
N ASP A 485 18.20 -15.51 2.73
CA ASP A 485 18.09 -14.04 2.73
C ASP A 485 19.30 -13.45 2.01
N PHE A 486 19.04 -12.65 0.99
CA PHE A 486 20.04 -11.90 0.25
C PHE A 486 19.93 -10.41 0.56
N PHE A 487 21.05 -9.81 0.95
CA PHE A 487 21.11 -8.42 1.40
C PHE A 487 21.84 -7.56 0.38
N TYR A 488 21.18 -6.52 -0.12
CA TYR A 488 21.68 -5.66 -1.19
C TYR A 488 21.57 -4.18 -0.84
N GLY A 489 22.61 -3.40 -1.16
CA GLY A 489 22.61 -1.96 -0.93
C GLY A 489 21.49 -1.26 -1.71
N CYS A 490 20.84 -0.27 -1.10
CA CYS A 490 19.73 0.46 -1.72
C CYS A 490 20.08 1.89 -2.15
N ASN A 491 21.31 2.34 -1.92
CA ASN A 491 21.77 3.73 -2.11
C ASN A 491 22.85 3.86 -3.20
N HIS A 492 22.89 2.94 -4.16
CA HIS A 492 23.81 2.97 -5.29
C HIS A 492 23.13 3.49 -6.56
N PRO A 493 23.86 4.26 -7.41
CA PRO A 493 23.33 4.71 -8.70
C PRO A 493 23.02 3.52 -9.63
N PRO A 494 22.20 3.69 -10.68
CA PRO A 494 21.91 2.61 -11.64
C PRO A 494 23.19 1.96 -12.21
N LEU A 495 23.15 0.65 -12.47
CA LEU A 495 24.28 -0.10 -13.03
C LEU A 495 24.74 0.47 -14.37
N LYS A 496 26.06 0.62 -14.57
CA LYS A 496 26.64 1.11 -15.84
C LYS A 496 26.83 0.03 -16.92
N ARG A 497 26.03 -1.04 -16.87
CA ARG A 497 26.15 -2.28 -17.67
C ARG A 497 27.37 -3.16 -17.34
N ASP A 498 28.07 -2.90 -16.24
CA ASP A 498 29.08 -3.81 -15.71
C ASP A 498 28.43 -4.76 -14.69
N PHE A 499 28.35 -6.04 -15.03
CA PHE A 499 27.77 -7.06 -14.15
C PHE A 499 28.60 -7.29 -12.88
N ASN A 500 29.88 -6.93 -12.86
CA ASN A 500 30.70 -7.05 -11.65
C ASN A 500 30.26 -6.06 -10.56
N GLU A 501 29.61 -4.94 -10.94
CA GLU A 501 29.08 -3.99 -9.97
C GLU A 501 28.06 -4.62 -9.02
N ILE A 502 27.32 -5.64 -9.47
CA ILE A 502 26.37 -6.38 -8.61
C ILE A 502 27.10 -7.08 -7.46
N PHE A 503 28.25 -7.71 -7.75
CA PHE A 503 29.07 -8.34 -6.72
C PHE A 503 29.67 -7.30 -5.75
N HIS A 504 29.85 -6.06 -6.20
CA HIS A 504 30.30 -4.96 -5.35
C HIS A 504 29.19 -4.33 -4.50
N ARG A 505 27.92 -4.58 -4.79
CA ARG A 505 26.77 -3.98 -4.07
C ARG A 505 26.09 -4.96 -3.09
N TRP A 506 26.34 -6.26 -3.22
CA TRP A 506 25.92 -7.24 -2.22
C TRP A 506 26.60 -6.98 -0.87
N ILE A 507 25.84 -7.21 0.21
CA ILE A 507 26.27 -7.00 1.59
C ILE A 507 26.64 -8.35 2.24
N GLN A 508 25.68 -9.27 2.29
CA GLN A 508 25.85 -10.63 2.81
C GLN A 508 24.73 -11.54 2.28
N ILE A 509 24.84 -12.85 2.51
CA ILE A 509 23.82 -13.85 2.19
C ILE A 509 23.67 -14.78 3.39
N ARG A 510 22.45 -14.96 3.89
CA ARG A 510 22.13 -15.94 4.91
C ARG A 510 21.62 -17.20 4.23
N PHE A 511 22.40 -18.27 4.30
CA PHE A 511 21.97 -19.62 3.99
C PHE A 511 21.49 -20.32 5.27
N PRO A 512 20.82 -21.47 5.17
CA PRO A 512 20.66 -22.35 6.31
C PRO A 512 22.03 -22.70 6.91
N CYS A 513 22.15 -22.62 8.23
CA CYS A 513 23.36 -22.89 9.02
C CYS A 513 24.55 -21.93 8.78
N ALA A 514 24.46 -20.94 7.88
CA ALA A 514 25.63 -20.14 7.48
C ALA A 514 25.30 -18.71 7.06
N LEU A 515 26.18 -17.78 7.41
CA LEU A 515 26.19 -16.41 6.91
C LEU A 515 27.45 -16.21 6.05
N LEU A 516 27.27 -16.01 4.74
CA LEU A 516 28.33 -15.63 3.82
C LEU A 516 28.44 -14.10 3.75
N ARG A 517 29.62 -13.58 4.06
CA ARG A 517 29.91 -12.13 4.03
C ARG A 517 30.61 -11.73 2.73
N LYS A 518 30.60 -10.42 2.46
CA LYS A 518 31.28 -9.82 1.30
C LYS A 518 32.79 -10.09 1.24
N ASP A 519 33.43 -10.25 2.39
CA ASP A 519 34.84 -10.63 2.50
C ASP A 519 35.08 -12.15 2.28
N LEU A 520 34.04 -12.86 1.83
CA LEU A 520 34.00 -14.31 1.64
C LEU A 520 34.17 -15.13 2.92
N SER A 521 34.13 -14.50 4.09
CA SER A 521 34.11 -15.22 5.35
C SER A 521 32.73 -15.86 5.57
N VAL A 522 32.75 -17.10 6.08
CA VAL A 522 31.55 -17.86 6.44
C VAL A 522 31.45 -17.91 7.96
N LYS A 523 30.31 -17.51 8.52
CA LYS A 523 30.00 -17.66 9.94
C LYS A 523 28.93 -18.72 10.12
N PRO A 524 29.12 -19.71 11.03
CA PRO A 524 28.07 -20.66 11.34
C PRO A 524 26.90 -19.96 12.04
N LEU A 525 25.68 -20.43 11.76
CA LEU A 525 24.44 -19.98 12.40
C LEU A 525 23.70 -21.18 13.00
N SER A 526 22.91 -20.92 14.03
CA SER A 526 22.12 -21.94 14.74
C SER A 526 20.85 -22.40 14.01
N VAL A 527 20.29 -21.56 13.13
CA VAL A 527 19.12 -21.92 12.32
C VAL A 527 19.56 -22.71 11.09
N SER A 528 19.07 -23.94 10.95
CA SER A 528 19.45 -24.90 9.93
C SER A 528 18.36 -25.24 8.90
N SER A 529 17.14 -24.72 9.10
CA SER A 529 16.00 -24.99 8.23
C SER A 529 15.49 -23.74 7.50
N HIS A 530 14.41 -23.89 6.75
CA HIS A 530 13.68 -22.74 6.21
C HIS A 530 13.05 -21.92 7.35
N TYR A 531 12.89 -20.62 7.10
CA TYR A 531 12.51 -19.62 8.08
C TYR A 531 11.25 -18.87 7.64
N PRO A 532 10.42 -18.31 8.54
CA PRO A 532 9.29 -17.48 8.14
C PRO A 532 9.69 -16.29 7.25
N LEU A 533 8.81 -15.87 6.32
CA LEU A 533 9.00 -14.63 5.56
C LEU A 533 9.10 -13.42 6.48
N PHE A 534 9.94 -12.44 6.11
CA PHE A 534 10.09 -11.21 6.85
C PHE A 534 8.79 -10.40 6.79
N LYS A 535 8.24 -10.08 7.96
CA LYS A 535 7.06 -9.23 8.13
C LYS A 535 7.50 -7.85 8.60
N LEU A 536 7.06 -6.80 7.91
CA LEU A 536 7.24 -5.44 8.38
C LEU A 536 6.48 -5.29 9.71
N GLU A 537 7.03 -4.61 10.72
CA GLU A 537 6.44 -4.53 12.08
C GLU A 537 4.95 -4.17 12.08
N ASN A 538 4.55 -3.36 11.12
CA ASN A 538 3.18 -2.94 10.97
C ASN A 538 2.25 -4.11 10.55
N THR A 539 2.71 -5.03 9.70
CA THR A 539 1.90 -6.07 9.02
C THR A 539 1.38 -7.21 9.89
N GLY A 540 1.58 -7.18 11.21
CA GLY A 540 1.33 -8.27 12.17
C GLY A 540 -0.10 -8.84 12.27
N ASP A 541 -1.02 -8.43 11.40
CA ASP A 541 -2.39 -8.92 11.37
C ASP A 541 -2.67 -9.87 10.21
N THR A 542 -1.76 -10.11 9.25
CA THR A 542 -2.11 -10.93 8.06
C THR A 542 -2.32 -12.40 8.40
N PHE A 543 -3.38 -12.99 7.82
CA PHE A 543 -3.66 -14.42 7.93
C PHE A 543 -2.65 -15.19 7.07
N ASP A 544 -1.54 -15.59 7.70
CA ASP A 544 -0.60 -16.57 7.17
C ASP A 544 -0.97 -17.93 7.78
N TRP A 545 -1.28 -18.89 6.91
CA TRP A 545 -1.82 -20.21 7.27
C TRP A 545 -0.92 -21.03 8.19
#